data_AF-A0A836BEJ8-F1
#
_entry.id   AF-A0A836BEJ8-F1
#
_cell.length_a   1.000
_cell.length_b   1.000
_cell.length_c   1.000
_cell.angle_alpha   90.00
_cell.angle_beta   90.00
_cell.angle_gamma   90.00
#
_symmetry.space_group_name_H-M   'P 1'
#
loop_
_entity.id
_entity.type
_entity.pdbx_description
1 polymer ?
#
loop_
_entity_poly.entity_id
_entity_poly.type
_entity_poly.pdbx_seq_one_letter_code
_entity_poly.pdbx_strand_id
1 'polypeptide(L)'
;MPLGINVMKTSLGIDVIRKFDNFLQKSIEFGLAHEDDALDYAMKYSRSKPRELIKKFVKMYVNDVTVNMGERGEQSIRKMFELAKQEKLVPEFNLHIA
;
A
#
# COMPACT_ATOMS: atom_id res chain seq x y z
N MET A 1 11.53 -2.35 -3.56
CA MET A 1 10.86 -3.58 -4.04
C MET A 1 9.40 -3.50 -3.59
N PRO A 2 8.41 -3.64 -4.49
CA PRO A 2 7.00 -3.60 -4.11
C PRO A 2 6.63 -4.88 -3.34
N LEU A 3 6.09 -4.74 -2.13
CA LEU A 3 5.72 -5.87 -1.25
C LEU A 3 4.20 -6.08 -1.20
N GLY A 4 3.45 -4.99 -1.20
CA GLY A 4 2.00 -4.98 -1.23
C GLY A 4 1.50 -3.69 -1.87
N ILE A 5 0.32 -3.75 -2.47
CA ILE A 5 -0.35 -2.60 -3.07
C ILE A 5 -1.87 -2.72 -2.87
N ASN A 6 -2.54 -1.58 -2.74
CA ASN A 6 -4.00 -1.53 -2.76
C ASN A 6 -4.48 -1.60 -4.21
N VAL A 7 -5.39 -2.53 -4.49
CA VAL A 7 -5.96 -2.71 -5.84
C VAL A 7 -7.45 -2.44 -5.82
N MET A 8 -7.93 -1.73 -6.83
CA MET A 8 -9.34 -1.40 -7.00
C MET A 8 -9.90 -2.10 -8.23
N LYS A 9 -11.12 -2.64 -8.11
CA LYS A 9 -11.79 -3.31 -9.22
C LYS A 9 -12.22 -2.28 -10.26
N THR A 10 -11.76 -2.43 -11.50
CA THR A 10 -12.01 -1.48 -12.61
C THR A 10 -13.49 -1.22 -12.88
N SER A 11 -14.36 -2.21 -12.63
CA SER A 11 -15.82 -2.08 -12.81
C SER A 11 -16.49 -1.08 -11.86
N LEU A 12 -15.77 -0.54 -10.86
CA LEU A 12 -16.29 0.51 -9.99
C LEU A 12 -16.35 1.88 -10.66
N GLY A 13 -15.65 2.07 -11.78
CA GLY A 13 -15.57 3.34 -12.49
C GLY A 13 -14.56 4.32 -11.88
N ILE A 14 -13.97 5.18 -12.73
CA ILE A 14 -12.83 6.03 -12.36
C ILE A 14 -13.16 7.04 -11.25
N ASP A 15 -14.39 7.57 -11.22
CA ASP A 15 -14.79 8.57 -10.23
C ASP A 15 -14.85 7.98 -8.82
N VAL A 16 -15.39 6.75 -8.70
CA VAL A 16 -15.44 6.03 -7.42
C VAL A 16 -14.03 5.66 -6.96
N ILE A 17 -13.20 5.17 -7.89
CA ILE A 17 -11.81 4.78 -7.59
C ILE A 17 -11.02 5.99 -7.07
N ARG A 18 -11.05 7.13 -7.77
CA ARG A 18 -10.35 8.35 -7.35
C ARG A 18 -10.87 8.90 -6.03
N LYS A 19 -12.19 8.85 -5.82
CA LYS A 19 -12.79 9.29 -4.55
C LYS A 19 -12.33 8.42 -3.39
N PHE A 20 -12.31 7.11 -3.56
CA PHE A 20 -11.82 6.18 -2.54
C PHE A 20 -10.32 6.36 -2.28
N ASP A 21 -9.51 6.48 -3.33
CA ASP A 21 -8.07 6.68 -3.23
C ASP A 21 -7.74 7.93 -2.39
N ASN A 22 -8.44 9.05 -2.63
CA ASN A 22 -8.32 10.26 -1.81
C ASN A 22 -8.64 10.02 -0.32
N PHE A 23 -9.71 9.26 -0.02
CA PHE A 23 -10.06 8.93 1.35
C PHE A 23 -9.05 7.99 2.01
N LEU A 24 -8.52 7.03 1.25
CA LEU A 24 -7.51 6.11 1.73
C LEU A 24 -6.22 6.86 2.06
N GLN A 25 -5.76 7.74 1.18
CA GLN A 25 -4.61 8.61 1.42
C GLN A 25 -4.80 9.43 2.70
N LYS A 26 -5.93 10.12 2.85
CA LYS A 26 -6.27 10.89 4.05
C LYS A 26 -6.30 10.02 5.32
N SER A 27 -6.77 8.78 5.21
CA SER A 27 -6.79 7.85 6.34
C SER A 27 -5.39 7.44 6.78
N ILE A 28 -4.46 7.25 5.84
CA ILE A 28 -3.06 6.93 6.13
C ILE A 28 -2.37 8.14 6.76
N GLU A 29 -2.54 9.33 6.17
CA GLU A 29 -2.01 10.59 6.69
C GLU A 29 -2.52 10.87 8.11
N PHE A 30 -3.82 10.65 8.36
CA PHE A 30 -4.41 10.78 9.69
C PHE A 30 -3.77 9.80 10.69
N GLY A 31 -3.60 8.54 10.32
CA GLY A 31 -2.96 7.54 11.18
C GLY A 31 -1.49 7.85 11.50
N LEU A 32 -0.76 8.42 10.54
CA LEU A 32 0.62 8.89 10.75
C LEU A 32 0.68 10.11 11.69
N ALA A 33 -0.28 11.04 11.58
CA ALA A 33 -0.38 12.20 12.45
C ALA A 33 -0.85 11.86 13.88
N HIS A 34 -1.58 10.75 14.05
CA HIS A 34 -2.14 10.28 15.33
C HIS A 34 -1.60 8.88 15.67
N GLU A 35 -0.27 8.74 15.69
CA GLU A 35 0.42 7.45 15.77
C GLU A 35 0.01 6.60 16.98
N ASP A 36 -0.15 7.20 18.17
CA ASP A 36 -0.51 6.45 19.38
C ASP A 36 -1.94 5.91 19.34
N ASP A 37 -2.90 6.69 18.84
CA ASP A 37 -4.30 6.27 18.65
C ASP A 37 -4.39 5.16 17.61
N ALA A 38 -3.68 5.33 16.48
CA ALA A 38 -3.61 4.31 15.44
C ALA A 38 -2.98 3.02 15.96
N LEU A 39 -1.92 3.12 16.77
CA LEU A 39 -1.24 1.99 17.39
C LEU A 39 -2.13 1.29 18.42
N ASP A 40 -2.85 2.03 19.26
CA ASP A 40 -3.83 1.48 20.23
C ASP A 40 -4.88 0.62 19.52
N TYR A 41 -5.40 1.09 18.39
CA TYR A 41 -6.31 0.29 17.57
C TYR A 41 -5.60 -0.94 16.96
N ALA A 42 -4.41 -0.76 16.38
CA ALA A 42 -3.65 -1.81 15.73
C ALA A 42 -3.24 -2.95 16.69
N MET A 43 -3.07 -2.65 17.99
CA MET A 43 -2.71 -3.64 19.01
C MET A 43 -3.69 -4.81 19.11
N LYS A 44 -4.96 -4.63 18.72
CA LYS A 44 -5.97 -5.71 18.63
C LYS A 44 -5.56 -6.80 17.64
N TYR A 45 -4.74 -6.47 16.64
CA TYR A 45 -4.25 -7.38 15.61
C TYR A 45 -2.80 -7.82 15.85
N SER A 46 -2.20 -7.42 16.96
CA SER A 46 -0.77 -7.66 17.28
C SER A 46 -0.40 -9.11 17.52
N ARG A 47 -1.38 -10.02 17.73
CA ARG A 47 -1.15 -11.41 18.19
C ARG A 47 -0.34 -11.47 19.50
N SER A 48 -0.72 -10.62 20.45
CA SER A 48 -0.11 -10.51 21.79
C SER A 48 1.38 -10.14 21.78
N LYS A 49 1.83 -9.42 20.75
CA LYS A 49 3.21 -8.92 20.67
C LYS A 49 3.35 -7.61 21.43
N PRO A 50 4.56 -7.29 21.95
CA PRO A 50 4.79 -6.03 22.67
C PRO A 50 4.49 -4.81 21.80
N ARG A 51 3.92 -3.75 22.41
CA ARG A 51 3.58 -2.49 21.75
C ARG A 51 4.76 -1.92 20.95
N GLU A 52 5.94 -1.85 21.55
CA GLU A 52 7.14 -1.33 20.90
C GLU A 52 7.57 -2.13 19.67
N LEU A 53 7.36 -3.46 19.70
CA LEU A 53 7.64 -4.31 18.55
C LEU A 53 6.65 -4.04 17.41
N ILE A 54 5.36 -3.88 17.73
CA ILE A 54 4.33 -3.53 16.75
C ILE A 54 4.55 -2.14 16.18
N LYS A 55 4.91 -1.17 17.03
CA LYS A 55 5.26 0.19 16.62
C LYS A 55 6.38 0.18 15.59
N LYS A 56 7.47 -0.56 15.88
CA LYS A 56 8.57 -0.74 14.93
C LYS A 56 8.10 -1.42 13.64
N PHE A 57 7.28 -2.46 13.73
CA PHE A 57 6.76 -3.19 12.58
C PHE A 57 5.92 -2.30 11.66
N VAL A 58 4.98 -1.54 12.21
CA VAL A 58 4.12 -0.63 11.45
C VAL A 58 4.96 0.40 10.70
N LYS A 59 5.95 1.03 11.35
CA LYS A 59 6.82 2.04 10.71
C LYS A 59 7.66 1.51 9.55
N MET A 60 7.91 0.20 9.48
CA MET A 60 8.59 -0.39 8.32
C MET A 60 7.73 -0.37 7.05
N TYR A 61 6.41 -0.35 7.18
CA TYR A 61 5.47 -0.53 6.07
C TYR A 61 4.47 0.62 5.88
N VAL A 62 4.35 1.51 6.87
CA VAL A 62 3.47 2.69 6.84
C VAL A 62 4.33 3.93 7.00
N ASN A 63 4.57 4.62 5.89
CA ASN A 63 5.39 5.83 5.79
C ASN A 63 5.00 6.63 4.53
N ASP A 64 5.80 7.63 4.15
CA ASP A 64 5.54 8.49 3.00
C ASP A 64 5.37 7.71 1.68
N VAL A 65 6.03 6.56 1.52
CA VAL A 65 5.86 5.69 0.34
C VAL A 65 4.47 5.05 0.31
N THR A 66 3.88 4.80 1.48
CA THR A 66 2.51 4.28 1.63
C THR A 66 1.47 5.35 1.31
N VAL A 67 1.76 6.62 1.68
CA VAL A 67 0.92 7.78 1.33
C VAL A 67 0.94 8.00 -0.18
N ASN A 68 2.14 8.00 -0.76
CA ASN A 68 2.33 8.11 -2.20
C ASN A 68 3.64 7.43 -2.62
N MET A 69 3.52 6.36 -3.40
CA MET A 69 4.68 5.59 -3.87
C MET A 69 5.56 6.37 -4.86
N GLY A 70 4.99 7.40 -5.49
CA GLY A 70 5.62 8.23 -6.52
C GLY A 70 6.10 7.44 -7.74
N GLU A 71 6.86 8.12 -8.60
CA GLU A 71 7.38 7.54 -9.84
C GLU A 71 8.28 6.31 -9.57
N ARG A 72 9.10 6.36 -8.53
CA ARG A 72 10.00 5.24 -8.17
C ARG A 72 9.21 3.99 -7.77
N GLY A 73 8.08 4.16 -7.08
CA GLY A 73 7.16 3.08 -6.75
C GLY A 73 6.60 2.44 -8.01
N GLU A 74 6.07 3.26 -8.92
CA GLU A 74 5.52 2.81 -10.20
C GLU A 74 6.56 2.05 -11.03
N GLN A 75 7.76 2.62 -11.21
CA GLN A 75 8.86 1.99 -11.94
C GLN A 75 9.24 0.63 -11.35
N SER A 76 9.21 0.51 -10.01
CA SER A 76 9.52 -0.76 -9.35
C SER A 76 8.48 -1.85 -9.63
N ILE A 77 7.19 -1.48 -9.74
CA ILE A 77 6.10 -2.40 -10.09
C ILE A 77 6.21 -2.81 -11.56
N ARG A 78 6.45 -1.83 -12.45
CA ARG A 78 6.69 -2.10 -13.88
C ARG A 78 7.85 -3.07 -14.07
N LYS A 79 8.98 -2.83 -13.40
CA LYS A 79 10.15 -3.70 -13.50
C LYS A 79 9.89 -5.10 -12.94
N MET A 80 9.17 -5.21 -11.82
CA MET A 80 8.79 -6.50 -11.24
C MET A 80 7.98 -7.34 -12.24
N PHE A 81 6.96 -6.75 -12.88
CA PHE A 81 6.14 -7.48 -13.85
C PHE A 81 6.85 -7.74 -15.18
N GLU A 82 7.74 -6.86 -15.61
CA GLU A 82 8.62 -7.11 -16.76
C GLU A 82 9.46 -8.39 -16.55
N LEU A 83 10.12 -8.50 -15.39
CA LEU A 83 10.89 -9.70 -15.01
C LEU A 83 9.99 -10.93 -14.90
N ALA A 84 8.81 -10.81 -14.29
CA ALA A 84 7.87 -11.92 -14.16
C ALA A 84 7.38 -12.46 -15.53
N LYS A 85 7.20 -11.58 -16.52
CA LYS A 85 6.83 -11.97 -17.89
C LYS A 85 7.98 -12.66 -18.62
N GLN A 86 9.21 -12.14 -18.49
CA GLN A 86 10.42 -12.77 -19.05
C GLN A 86 10.58 -14.21 -18.57
N GLU A 87 10.33 -14.44 -17.28
CA GLU A 87 10.37 -15.76 -16.64
C GLU A 87 9.06 -16.57 -16.78
N LYS A 88 8.07 -16.06 -17.51
CA LYS A 88 6.76 -16.71 -17.74
C LYS A 88 6.01 -17.09 -16.45
N LEU A 89 6.20 -16.32 -15.38
CA LEU A 89 5.50 -16.50 -14.10
C LEU A 89 4.06 -15.92 -14.12
N VAL A 90 3.78 -15.07 -15.10
CA VAL A 90 2.49 -14.40 -15.31
C VAL A 90 2.13 -14.42 -16.81
N PRO A 91 0.83 -14.36 -17.18
CA PRO A 91 0.43 -14.23 -18.57
C PRO A 91 0.81 -12.87 -19.15
N GLU A 92 0.63 -12.70 -20.46
CA GLU A 92 0.70 -11.38 -21.07
C GLU A 92 -0.51 -10.51 -20.69
N PHE A 93 -0.24 -9.28 -20.28
CA PHE A 93 -1.25 -8.28 -19.95
C PHE A 93 -0.69 -6.86 -20.09
N ASN A 94 -1.57 -5.87 -20.21
CA ASN A 94 -1.20 -4.46 -20.15
C ASN A 94 -1.36 -3.97 -18.70
N LEU A 95 -0.25 -3.52 -18.11
CA LEU A 95 -0.25 -3.00 -16.75
C LEU A 95 -0.81 -1.58 -16.73
N HIS A 96 -1.93 -1.41 -16.03
CA HIS A 96 -2.55 -0.11 -15.77
C HIS A 96 -2.27 0.30 -14.31
N ILE A 97 -1.63 1.45 -14.15
CA ILE A 97 -1.42 2.12 -12.86
C ILE A 97 -2.11 3.48 -12.99
N ALA A 98 -2.95 3.81 -12.00
CA ALA A 98 -3.81 4.99 -12.00
C ALA A 98 -3.11 6.22 -11.41
#